data_AF-A4CN22-F1
#
_entry.id   AF-A4CN22-F1
#
_cell.length_a   1.000
_cell.length_b   1.000
_cell.length_c   1.000
_cell.angle_alpha   90.00
_cell.angle_beta   90.00
_cell.angle_gamma   90.00
#
_symmetry.space_group_name_H-M   'P 1'
#
loop_
_entity.id
_entity.type
_entity.pdbx_description
1 polymer ?
#
loop_
_entity_poly.entity_id
_entity_poly.type
_entity_poly.pdbx_seq_one_letter_code
_entity_poly.pdbx_strand_id
1 'polypeptide(L)'
;MPKDRPGGKKAWKTIFIFLAITAITSSIFHNAIVHLYPSSIYIGALMWCPALAAFVTLKLTGRSVSTLNWHWGNWKYIRLSYFVPACYALLTYLLLWVLGFGGLASGELVLDWARELGLMGIGSLTPALAAIIAFVLLGTVGVIRSMATTLGEEIGWRGFFIYELRKVLPVTGVSLFSGIIWASWHWPLIVY
;
A
#
# COMPACT_ATOMS: atom_id res chain seq x y z
N MET A 1 19.76 -28.08 -6.26
CA MET A 1 19.16 -27.93 -4.91
C MET A 1 20.02 -26.93 -4.15
N PRO A 2 19.55 -25.73 -3.76
CA PRO A 2 20.41 -24.81 -3.02
C PRO A 2 20.64 -25.39 -1.63
N LYS A 3 21.92 -25.61 -1.28
CA LYS A 3 22.38 -26.08 0.03
C LYS A 3 21.69 -25.31 1.16
N ASP A 4 21.23 -26.03 2.18
CA ASP A 4 20.75 -25.47 3.44
C ASP A 4 21.74 -24.41 3.95
N ARG A 5 21.37 -23.13 3.80
CA ARG A 5 22.15 -22.03 4.36
C ARG A 5 22.01 -22.12 5.89
N PRO A 6 23.10 -22.07 6.68
CA PRO A 6 23.07 -22.21 8.15
C PRO A 6 22.17 -21.21 8.91
N GLY A 7 21.48 -20.29 8.25
CA GLY A 7 20.50 -19.34 8.81
C GLY A 7 19.03 -19.60 8.44
N GLY A 8 18.71 -20.63 7.64
CA GLY A 8 17.37 -20.80 7.06
C GLY A 8 16.26 -21.01 8.09
N LYS A 9 16.47 -21.88 9.08
CA LYS A 9 15.50 -22.12 10.17
C LYS A 9 15.22 -20.85 10.99
N LYS A 10 16.27 -20.05 11.26
CA LYS A 10 16.14 -18.79 12.01
C LYS A 10 15.37 -17.74 11.21
N ALA A 11 15.61 -17.64 9.91
CA ALA A 11 14.88 -16.74 9.01
C ALA A 11 13.39 -17.13 8.93
N TRP A 12 13.07 -18.42 8.74
CA TRP A 12 11.67 -18.86 8.74
C TRP A 12 10.95 -18.62 10.06
N LYS A 13 11.61 -18.87 11.20
CA LYS A 13 11.05 -18.53 12.51
C LYS A 13 10.76 -17.03 12.64
N THR A 14 11.68 -16.21 12.16
CA THR A 14 11.53 -14.75 12.15
C THR A 14 10.34 -14.31 11.28
N ILE A 15 10.24 -14.86 10.06
CA ILE A 15 9.14 -14.60 9.13
C ILE A 15 7.81 -15.00 9.76
N PHE A 16 7.74 -16.18 10.37
CA PHE A 16 6.53 -16.67 11.01
C PHE A 16 6.07 -15.76 12.15
N ILE A 17 6.99 -15.33 13.02
CA ILE A 17 6.68 -14.39 14.12
C ILE A 17 6.10 -13.09 13.55
N PHE A 18 6.72 -12.54 12.51
CA PHE A 18 6.23 -11.33 11.85
C PHE A 18 4.82 -11.52 11.29
N LEU A 19 4.59 -12.57 10.49
CA LEU A 19 3.28 -12.83 9.89
C LEU A 19 2.19 -13.08 10.93
N ALA A 20 2.51 -13.79 12.02
CA ALA A 20 1.58 -14.02 13.11
C ALA A 20 1.18 -12.70 13.80
N ILE A 21 2.16 -11.84 14.12
CA ILE A 21 1.88 -10.53 14.73
C ILE A 21 1.08 -9.66 13.76
N THR A 22 1.45 -9.60 12.48
CA THR A 22 0.70 -8.86 11.45
C THR A 22 -0.74 -9.36 11.36
N ALA A 23 -0.96 -10.67 11.27
CA ALA A 23 -2.31 -11.23 11.16
C ALA A 23 -3.16 -10.90 12.40
N ILE A 24 -2.60 -11.05 13.60
CA ILE A 24 -3.31 -10.76 14.86
C ILE A 24 -3.67 -9.27 14.92
N THR A 25 -2.69 -8.37 14.75
CA THR A 25 -2.94 -6.93 14.88
C THR A 25 -3.86 -6.42 13.78
N SER A 26 -3.67 -6.87 12.53
CA SER A 26 -4.52 -6.48 11.41
C SER A 26 -5.94 -7.02 11.51
N SER A 27 -6.17 -8.21 12.09
CA SER A 27 -7.52 -8.76 12.24
C SER A 27 -8.45 -7.86 13.06
N ILE A 28 -7.90 -7.18 14.07
CA ILE A 28 -8.64 -6.21 14.90
C ILE A 28 -9.14 -5.06 14.04
N PHE A 29 -8.27 -4.51 13.18
CA PHE A 29 -8.63 -3.38 12.32
C PHE A 29 -9.47 -3.81 11.12
N HIS A 30 -9.27 -4.99 10.56
CA HIS A 30 -10.18 -5.56 9.56
C HIS A 30 -11.60 -5.64 10.11
N ASN A 31 -11.77 -6.18 11.33
CA ASN A 31 -13.09 -6.24 11.95
C ASN A 31 -13.66 -4.84 12.21
N ALA A 32 -12.85 -3.91 12.71
CA ALA A 32 -13.26 -2.52 12.93
C ALA A 32 -13.72 -1.83 11.64
N ILE A 33 -13.03 -2.03 10.51
CA ILE A 33 -13.39 -1.42 9.22
C ILE A 33 -14.77 -1.87 8.74
N VAL A 34 -15.12 -3.15 8.96
CA VAL A 34 -16.41 -3.71 8.56
C VAL A 34 -17.56 -3.22 9.46
N HIS A 35 -17.31 -3.00 10.76
CA HIS A 35 -18.39 -2.76 11.73
C HIS A 35 -18.49 -1.32 12.25
N LEU A 36 -17.45 -0.49 12.08
CA LEU A 36 -17.37 0.83 12.70
C LEU A 36 -17.25 1.94 11.64
N TYR A 37 -18.01 3.02 11.85
CA TYR A 37 -17.97 4.22 11.03
C TYR A 37 -17.45 5.41 11.84
N PRO A 38 -16.51 6.23 11.31
CA PRO A 38 -15.96 6.19 9.96
C PRO A 38 -14.81 5.17 9.79
N SER A 39 -14.80 4.42 8.67
CA SER A 39 -13.83 3.36 8.39
C SER A 39 -12.40 3.87 8.12
N SER A 40 -12.26 5.11 7.67
CA SER A 40 -11.00 5.68 7.17
C SER A 40 -9.88 5.75 8.22
N ILE A 41 -10.22 5.93 9.50
CA ILE A 41 -9.25 5.97 10.60
C ILE A 41 -8.67 4.57 10.83
N TYR A 42 -9.51 3.54 10.76
CA TYR A 42 -9.10 2.15 10.95
C TYR A 42 -8.26 1.63 9.78
N ILE A 43 -8.51 2.11 8.55
CA ILE A 43 -7.60 1.86 7.41
C ILE A 43 -6.20 2.40 7.75
N GLY A 44 -6.09 3.64 8.21
CA GLY A 44 -4.80 4.20 8.61
C GLY A 44 -4.07 3.33 9.64
N ALA A 45 -4.79 2.87 10.68
CA ALA A 45 -4.22 2.00 11.71
C ALA A 45 -3.83 0.60 11.17
N LEU A 46 -4.65 0.03 10.28
CA LEU A 46 -4.35 -1.23 9.60
C LEU A 46 -3.02 -1.15 8.83
N MET A 47 -2.81 -0.06 8.08
CA MET A 47 -1.61 0.17 7.27
C MET A 47 -0.32 0.21 8.12
N TRP A 48 -0.42 0.54 9.41
CA TRP A 48 0.72 0.54 10.34
C TRP A 48 0.98 -0.80 11.04
N CYS A 49 0.08 -1.78 10.91
CA CYS A 49 0.25 -3.11 11.50
C CYS A 49 1.52 -3.84 11.03
N PRO A 50 1.90 -3.81 9.73
CA PRO A 50 3.15 -4.41 9.27
C PRO A 50 4.40 -3.77 9.91
N ALA A 51 4.45 -2.44 10.03
CA ALA A 51 5.56 -1.75 10.71
C ALA A 51 5.66 -2.16 12.18
N LEU A 52 4.53 -2.15 12.90
CA LEU A 52 4.48 -2.60 14.29
C LEU A 52 4.97 -4.04 14.44
N ALA A 53 4.49 -4.93 13.57
CA ALA A 53 4.90 -6.33 13.54
C ALA A 53 6.41 -6.48 13.29
N ALA A 54 6.99 -5.68 12.38
CA ALA A 54 8.43 -5.66 12.13
C ALA A 54 9.20 -5.23 13.38
N PHE A 55 8.81 -4.13 14.03
CA PHE A 55 9.48 -3.63 15.24
C PHE A 55 9.41 -4.62 16.40
N VAL A 56 8.24 -5.22 16.64
CA VAL A 56 8.07 -6.24 17.69
C VAL A 56 8.89 -7.48 17.35
N THR A 57 8.89 -7.94 16.10
CA THR A 57 9.69 -9.11 15.68
C THR A 57 11.19 -8.85 15.83
N LEU A 58 11.67 -7.65 15.48
CA LEU A 58 13.06 -7.27 15.69
C LEU A 58 13.42 -7.32 17.17
N LYS A 59 12.59 -6.73 18.04
CA LYS A 59 12.78 -6.77 19.50
C LYS A 59 12.82 -8.20 20.03
N LEU A 60 11.88 -9.06 19.62
CA LEU A 60 11.81 -10.48 20.04
C LEU A 60 12.99 -11.31 19.51
N THR A 61 13.58 -10.91 18.38
CA THR A 61 14.75 -11.60 17.80
C THR A 61 16.09 -10.99 18.24
N GLY A 62 16.07 -10.03 19.18
CA GLY A 62 17.26 -9.38 19.71
C GLY A 62 17.97 -8.48 18.70
N ARG A 63 17.23 -7.92 17.73
CA ARG A 63 17.75 -7.03 16.68
C ARG A 63 17.22 -5.62 16.84
N SER A 64 18.05 -4.64 16.51
CA SER A 64 17.67 -3.23 16.54
C SER A 64 16.85 -2.84 15.30
N VAL A 65 15.96 -1.87 15.45
CA VAL A 65 15.23 -1.21 14.34
C VAL A 65 16.18 -0.57 13.33
N SER A 66 17.37 -0.16 13.76
CA SER A 66 18.43 0.36 12.88
C SER A 66 18.96 -0.67 11.88
N THR A 67 18.66 -1.96 12.05
CA THR A 67 19.05 -3.02 11.10
C THR A 67 18.16 -3.09 9.86
N LEU A 68 17.04 -2.38 9.84
CA LEU A 68 16.24 -2.21 8.61
C LEU A 68 17.02 -1.38 7.58
N ASN A 69 16.70 -1.58 6.31
CA ASN A 69 17.36 -0.86 5.23
C ASN A 69 16.75 0.53 5.03
N TRP A 70 17.15 1.48 5.90
CA TRP A 70 16.74 2.89 5.84
C TRP A 70 17.39 3.69 4.70
N HIS A 71 18.13 3.04 3.81
CA HIS A 71 18.83 3.68 2.72
C HIS A 71 17.85 4.21 1.68
N TRP A 72 18.09 5.44 1.21
CA TRP A 72 17.38 5.99 0.08
C TRP A 72 17.65 5.16 -1.18
N GLY A 73 16.60 4.89 -1.95
CA GLY A 73 16.69 4.11 -3.17
C GLY A 73 17.47 4.83 -4.28
N ASN A 74 17.86 4.08 -5.31
CA ASN A 74 18.45 4.68 -6.50
C ASN A 74 17.42 5.55 -7.24
N TRP A 75 17.79 6.79 -7.56
CA TRP A 75 16.95 7.77 -8.27
C TRP A 75 16.38 7.28 -9.61
N LYS A 76 17.05 6.34 -10.28
CA LYS A 76 16.51 5.67 -11.47
C LYS A 76 15.20 4.95 -11.13
N TYR A 77 15.20 4.15 -10.06
CA TYR A 77 14.03 3.35 -9.67
C TYR A 77 12.93 4.20 -9.02
N ILE A 78 13.29 5.27 -8.30
CA ILE A 78 12.32 6.22 -7.75
C ILE A 78 11.54 6.93 -8.86
N ARG A 79 12.24 7.36 -9.93
CA ARG A 79 11.56 7.93 -11.11
C ARG A 79 10.67 6.88 -11.77
N LEU A 80 11.17 5.65 -11.97
CA LEU A 80 10.38 4.58 -12.54
C LEU A 80 9.15 4.23 -11.70
N SER A 81 9.22 4.26 -10.37
CA SER A 81 8.04 3.99 -9.52
C SER A 81 6.93 5.04 -9.67
N TYR A 82 7.24 6.23 -10.19
CA TYR A 82 6.23 7.23 -10.51
C TYR A 82 5.60 6.97 -11.90
N PHE A 83 6.43 6.72 -12.91
CA PHE A 83 5.96 6.58 -14.29
C PHE A 83 5.34 5.21 -14.59
N VAL A 84 5.87 4.12 -14.06
CA VAL A 84 5.39 2.77 -14.38
C VAL A 84 3.91 2.56 -14.01
N PRO A 85 3.44 2.92 -12.80
CA PRO A 85 2.02 2.84 -12.48
C PRO A 85 1.15 3.76 -13.34
N ALA A 86 1.63 4.96 -13.66
CA ALA A 86 0.91 5.89 -14.53
C ALA A 86 0.75 5.33 -15.95
N CYS A 87 1.80 4.74 -16.52
CA CYS A 87 1.75 4.09 -17.82
C CYS A 87 0.78 2.89 -17.81
N TYR A 88 0.79 2.08 -16.75
CA TYR A 88 -0.13 0.95 -16.60
C TYR A 88 -1.59 1.41 -16.56
N ALA A 89 -1.89 2.44 -15.77
CA ALA A 89 -3.23 3.02 -15.70
C ALA A 89 -3.65 3.61 -17.06
N LEU A 90 -2.79 4.42 -17.70
CA LEU A 90 -3.08 5.04 -18.99
C LEU A 90 -3.38 3.99 -20.06
N LEU A 91 -2.56 2.94 -20.15
CA LEU A 91 -2.78 1.86 -21.11
C LEU A 91 -4.11 1.15 -20.85
N THR A 92 -4.44 0.90 -19.59
CA THR A 92 -5.71 0.26 -19.20
C THR A 92 -6.91 1.12 -19.63
N TYR A 93 -6.92 2.41 -19.32
CA TYR A 93 -8.01 3.31 -19.72
C TYR A 93 -8.11 3.48 -21.24
N LEU A 94 -6.98 3.55 -21.93
CA LEU A 94 -6.96 3.61 -23.40
C LEU A 94 -7.62 2.37 -24.01
N LEU A 95 -7.33 1.18 -23.49
CA LEU A 95 -7.98 -0.06 -23.93
C LEU A 95 -9.48 -0.05 -23.63
N LEU A 96 -9.91 0.42 -22.45
CA LEU A 96 -11.33 0.52 -22.12
C LEU A 96 -12.09 1.44 -23.10
N TRP A 97 -11.51 2.57 -23.49
CA TRP A 97 -12.13 3.49 -24.44
C TRP A 97 -12.17 2.92 -25.86
N VAL A 98 -11.06 2.34 -26.34
CA VAL A 98 -10.98 1.77 -27.70
C VAL A 98 -11.92 0.57 -27.85
N LEU A 99 -12.07 -0.25 -26.81
CA LEU A 99 -12.95 -1.41 -26.82
C LEU A 99 -14.42 -1.07 -26.50
N GLY A 100 -14.72 0.20 -26.19
CA GLY A 100 -16.08 0.65 -25.88
C GLY A 100 -16.60 0.18 -24.52
N PHE A 101 -15.73 -0.26 -23.62
CA PHE A 101 -16.09 -0.71 -22.26
C PHE A 101 -16.27 0.46 -21.26
N GLY A 102 -15.97 1.69 -21.66
CA GLY A 102 -16.14 2.87 -20.81
C GLY A 102 -16.19 4.18 -21.59
N GLY A 103 -16.74 5.22 -20.96
CA GLY A 103 -16.79 6.59 -21.50
C GLY A 103 -15.74 7.52 -20.89
N LEU A 104 -15.62 8.72 -21.46
CA LEU A 104 -14.87 9.81 -20.83
C LEU A 104 -15.69 10.40 -19.66
N ALA A 105 -15.00 10.97 -18.67
CA ALA A 105 -15.66 11.62 -17.55
C ALA A 105 -16.56 12.76 -18.05
N SER A 106 -17.85 12.72 -17.71
CA SER A 106 -18.80 13.78 -18.04
C SER A 106 -18.60 14.98 -17.11
N GLY A 107 -19.03 16.17 -17.56
CA GLY A 107 -19.00 17.35 -16.70
C GLY A 107 -19.82 17.19 -15.42
N GLU A 108 -20.91 16.42 -15.47
CA GLU A 108 -21.73 16.07 -14.30
C GLU A 108 -20.97 15.20 -13.30
N LEU A 109 -20.28 14.15 -13.78
CA LEU A 109 -19.46 13.28 -12.93
C LEU A 109 -18.37 14.06 -12.18
N VAL A 110 -17.72 15.00 -12.87
CA VAL A 110 -16.69 15.87 -12.27
C VAL A 110 -17.29 16.79 -11.19
N LEU A 111 -18.50 17.30 -11.43
CA LEU A 111 -19.20 18.13 -10.44
C LEU A 111 -19.67 17.31 -9.23
N ASP A 112 -20.05 16.06 -9.41
CA ASP A 112 -20.42 15.17 -8.30
C ASP A 112 -19.21 14.82 -7.44
N TRP A 113 -18.05 14.53 -8.02
CA TRP A 113 -16.81 14.39 -7.25
C TRP A 113 -16.45 15.68 -6.49
N ALA A 114 -16.70 16.84 -7.08
CA ALA A 114 -16.49 18.11 -6.40
C ALA A 114 -17.44 18.30 -5.21
N ARG A 115 -18.68 17.80 -5.30
CA ARG A 115 -19.62 17.76 -4.16
C ARG A 115 -19.09 16.87 -3.05
N GLU A 116 -18.62 15.67 -3.38
CA GLU A 116 -18.07 14.73 -2.39
C GLU A 116 -16.84 15.28 -1.67
N LEU A 117 -16.01 16.05 -2.39
CA LEU A 117 -14.87 16.77 -1.82
C LEU A 117 -15.27 18.00 -0.98
N GLY A 118 -16.56 18.28 -0.83
CA GLY A 118 -17.08 19.43 -0.08
C GLY A 118 -16.78 20.77 -0.75
N LEU A 119 -16.48 20.78 -2.05
CA LEU A 119 -16.13 22.00 -2.80
C LEU A 119 -17.38 22.81 -3.20
N MET A 120 -18.58 22.22 -3.08
CA MET A 120 -19.82 22.84 -3.52
C MET A 120 -20.42 23.75 -2.43
N GLY A 121 -20.63 25.01 -2.80
CA GLY A 121 -20.90 26.14 -1.88
C GLY A 121 -20.19 27.42 -2.31
N ILE A 122 -19.18 27.30 -3.18
CA ILE A 122 -18.55 28.41 -3.91
C ILE A 122 -19.37 28.63 -5.18
N GLY A 123 -20.10 29.75 -5.28
CA GLY A 123 -20.85 30.10 -6.48
C GLY A 123 -19.98 30.04 -7.74
N SER A 124 -20.57 29.63 -8.88
CA SER A 124 -19.94 29.50 -10.20
C SER A 124 -18.78 28.49 -10.34
N LEU A 125 -18.80 27.38 -9.59
CA LEU A 125 -17.88 26.26 -9.83
C LEU A 125 -18.17 25.59 -11.18
N THR A 126 -17.30 25.86 -12.16
CA THR A 126 -17.31 25.14 -13.44
C THR A 126 -16.63 23.76 -13.27
N PRO A 127 -16.98 22.74 -14.07
CA PRO A 127 -16.32 21.44 -14.02
C PRO A 127 -14.80 21.54 -14.18
N ALA A 128 -14.31 22.47 -15.02
CA ALA A 128 -12.90 22.69 -15.24
C ALA A 128 -12.19 23.20 -13.98
N LEU A 129 -12.77 24.20 -13.29
CA LEU A 129 -12.20 24.72 -12.04
C LEU A 129 -12.22 23.66 -10.94
N ALA A 130 -13.30 22.89 -10.84
CA ALA A 130 -13.41 21.79 -9.88
C ALA A 130 -12.32 20.73 -10.09
N ALA A 131 -12.07 20.35 -11.35
CA ALA A 131 -11.01 19.40 -11.70
C ALA A 131 -9.62 19.93 -11.35
N ILE A 132 -9.35 21.22 -11.59
CA ILE A 132 -8.06 21.85 -11.22
C ILE A 132 -7.86 21.82 -9.71
N ILE A 133 -8.87 22.21 -8.93
CA ILE A 133 -8.81 22.21 -7.46
C ILE A 133 -8.59 20.78 -6.95
N ALA A 134 -9.37 19.81 -7.44
CA ALA A 134 -9.22 18.41 -7.08
C ALA A 134 -7.81 17.88 -7.39
N PHE A 135 -7.27 18.20 -8.57
CA PHE A 135 -5.92 17.83 -8.96
C PHE A 135 -4.86 18.40 -8.02
N VAL A 136 -4.97 19.68 -7.66
CA VAL A 136 -4.04 20.33 -6.71
C VAL A 136 -4.15 19.72 -5.31
N LEU A 137 -5.37 19.47 -4.81
CA LEU A 137 -5.59 18.87 -3.50
C LEU A 137 -5.07 17.42 -3.44
N LEU A 138 -5.32 16.63 -4.47
CA LEU A 138 -4.81 15.26 -4.59
C LEU A 138 -3.28 15.26 -4.65
N GLY A 139 -2.68 16.11 -5.49
CA GLY A 139 -1.24 16.21 -5.67
C GLY A 139 -0.47 16.76 -4.45
N THR A 140 -1.16 17.40 -3.50
CA THR A 140 -0.56 17.97 -2.28
C THR A 140 -1.00 17.21 -1.04
N VAL A 141 -2.20 17.51 -0.53
CA VAL A 141 -2.76 16.93 0.69
C VAL A 141 -2.95 15.42 0.56
N GLY A 142 -3.49 14.98 -0.59
CA GLY A 142 -3.72 13.57 -0.87
C GLY A 142 -2.42 12.76 -0.87
N VAL A 143 -1.38 13.26 -1.54
CA VAL A 143 -0.05 12.64 -1.54
C VAL A 143 0.52 12.54 -0.14
N ILE A 144 0.52 13.63 0.65
CA ILE A 144 1.09 13.62 2.01
C ILE A 144 0.36 12.60 2.91
N ARG A 145 -0.98 12.61 2.89
CA ARG A 145 -1.79 11.66 3.66
C ARG A 145 -1.55 10.21 3.24
N SER A 146 -1.45 9.97 1.93
CA SER A 146 -1.18 8.64 1.37
C SER A 146 0.23 8.17 1.71
N MET A 147 1.23 9.05 1.71
CA MET A 147 2.59 8.73 2.14
C MET A 147 2.63 8.35 3.62
N ALA A 148 1.93 9.09 4.49
CA ALA A 148 1.92 8.82 5.93
C ALA A 148 1.30 7.45 6.28
N THR A 149 0.29 7.02 5.52
CA THR A 149 -0.35 5.72 5.71
C THR A 149 0.45 4.59 5.08
N THR A 150 0.88 4.73 3.82
CA THR A 150 1.65 3.70 3.11
C THR A 150 3.05 3.48 3.67
N LEU A 151 3.64 4.45 4.38
CA LEU A 151 4.93 4.27 5.04
C LEU A 151 4.95 3.08 6.02
N GLY A 152 3.89 2.91 6.81
CA GLY A 152 3.78 1.78 7.74
C GLY A 152 3.82 0.42 7.03
N GLU A 153 3.11 0.34 5.90
CA GLU A 153 3.12 -0.84 5.03
C GLU A 153 4.52 -1.09 4.44
N GLU A 154 5.15 -0.06 3.89
CA GLU A 154 6.47 -0.17 3.26
C GLU A 154 7.55 -0.60 4.25
N ILE A 155 7.54 -0.08 5.48
CA ILE A 155 8.49 -0.50 6.54
C ILE A 155 8.36 -2.00 6.82
N GLY A 156 7.13 -2.51 6.97
CA GLY A 156 6.90 -3.92 7.25
C GLY A 156 7.19 -4.83 6.06
N TRP A 157 6.58 -4.54 4.91
CA TRP A 157 6.65 -5.42 3.74
C TRP A 157 8.00 -5.33 3.02
N ARG A 158 8.43 -4.13 2.65
CA ARG A 158 9.63 -3.92 1.83
C ARG A 158 10.87 -3.73 2.69
N GLY A 159 10.73 -3.10 3.85
CA GLY A 159 11.84 -2.87 4.80
C GLY A 159 12.26 -4.12 5.59
N PHE A 160 11.31 -4.96 6.00
CA PHE A 160 11.57 -6.15 6.80
C PHE A 160 11.31 -7.47 6.06
N PHE A 161 10.06 -7.71 5.65
CA PHE A 161 9.62 -9.03 5.20
C PHE A 161 10.36 -9.54 3.95
N ILE A 162 10.49 -8.71 2.91
CA ILE A 162 11.23 -9.06 1.69
C ILE A 162 12.70 -9.37 2.00
N TYR A 163 13.33 -8.64 2.92
CA TYR A 163 14.73 -8.90 3.29
C TYR A 163 14.91 -10.21 4.06
N GLU A 164 13.95 -10.59 4.91
CA GLU A 164 13.96 -11.91 5.55
C GLU A 164 13.74 -13.02 4.52
N LEU A 165 12.81 -12.85 3.57
CA LEU A 165 12.55 -13.83 2.51
C LEU A 165 13.77 -14.06 1.61
N ARG A 166 14.51 -13.00 1.24
CA ARG A 166 15.73 -13.10 0.40
C ARG A 166 16.82 -13.98 1.01
N LYS A 167 16.79 -14.22 2.33
CA LYS A 167 17.75 -15.12 2.99
C LYS A 167 17.49 -16.59 2.64
N VAL A 168 16.23 -16.94 2.36
CA VAL A 168 15.74 -18.32 2.21
C VAL A 168 15.17 -18.65 0.83
N LEU A 169 14.76 -17.66 0.04
CA LEU A 169 14.16 -17.85 -1.28
C LEU A 169 14.96 -17.13 -2.39
N PRO A 170 14.96 -17.67 -3.63
CA PRO A 170 15.42 -16.94 -4.81
C PRO A 170 14.45 -15.78 -5.13
N VAL A 171 14.87 -14.84 -5.98
CA VAL A 171 14.09 -13.64 -6.31
C VAL A 171 12.65 -13.97 -6.75
N THR A 172 12.47 -14.95 -7.63
CA THR A 172 11.14 -15.39 -8.07
C THR A 172 10.28 -15.89 -6.90
N GLY A 173 10.88 -16.66 -5.99
CA GLY A 173 10.20 -17.17 -4.80
C GLY A 173 9.82 -16.04 -3.84
N VAL A 174 10.71 -15.05 -3.66
CA VAL A 174 10.41 -13.85 -2.86
C VAL A 174 9.21 -13.11 -3.45
N SER A 175 9.22 -12.82 -4.76
CA SER A 175 8.15 -12.09 -5.44
C SER A 175 6.79 -12.79 -5.34
N LEU A 176 6.73 -14.09 -5.62
CA LEU A 176 5.49 -14.85 -5.56
C LEU A 176 4.98 -14.97 -4.13
N PHE A 177 5.83 -15.38 -3.19
CA PHE A 177 5.42 -15.58 -1.80
C PHE A 177 5.00 -14.27 -1.14
N SER A 178 5.75 -13.19 -1.34
CA SER A 178 5.36 -11.89 -0.81
C SER A 178 4.07 -11.37 -1.44
N GLY A 179 3.87 -11.59 -2.75
CA GLY A 179 2.66 -11.19 -3.46
C GLY A 179 1.41 -11.91 -2.93
N ILE A 180 1.49 -13.22 -2.73
CA ILE A 180 0.38 -14.02 -2.17
C ILE A 180 0.03 -13.55 -0.76
N ILE A 181 1.03 -13.35 0.10
CA ILE A 181 0.80 -12.89 1.48
C ILE A 181 0.19 -11.49 1.49
N TRP A 182 0.71 -10.57 0.68
CA TRP A 182 0.18 -9.20 0.61
C TRP A 182 -1.25 -9.16 0.05
N ALA A 183 -1.56 -9.98 -0.96
CA ALA A 183 -2.92 -10.13 -1.49
C ALA A 183 -3.87 -10.73 -0.45
N SER A 184 -3.43 -11.76 0.27
CA SER A 184 -4.21 -12.40 1.34
C SER A 184 -4.48 -11.43 2.49
N TRP A 185 -3.55 -10.53 2.79
CA TRP A 185 -3.73 -9.50 3.80
C TRP A 185 -4.78 -8.45 3.41
N HIS A 186 -4.88 -8.11 2.12
CA HIS A 186 -5.92 -7.21 1.60
C HIS A 186 -7.29 -7.89 1.43
N TRP A 187 -7.33 -9.22 1.35
CA TRP A 187 -8.54 -9.97 1.04
C TRP A 187 -9.78 -9.59 1.87
N PRO A 188 -9.69 -9.40 3.21
CA PRO A 188 -10.86 -9.03 4.00
C PRO A 188 -11.50 -7.71 3.59
N LEU A 189 -10.72 -6.72 3.13
CA LEU A 189 -11.21 -5.41 2.66
C LEU A 189 -11.86 -5.46 1.29
N ILE A 190 -11.54 -6.49 0.50
CA ILE A 190 -12.04 -6.64 -0.87
C ILE A 190 -13.38 -7.37 -0.86
N VAL A 191 -13.54 -8.34 0.04
CA VAL A 191 -14.72 -9.21 0.10
C VAL A 191 -15.82 -8.65 0.99
N TYR A 192 -15.47 -7.91 2.05
CA TYR A 192 -16.41 -7.37 3.05
C TYR A 192 -16.31 -5.85 3.09
#